data_AF-A0A521S2F5-F1
#
_entry.id   AF-A0A521S2F5-F1
#
_cell.length_a   1.000
_cell.length_b   1.000
_cell.length_c   1.000
_cell.angle_alpha   90.00
_cell.angle_beta   90.00
_cell.angle_gamma   90.00
#
_symmetry.space_group_name_H-M   'P 1'
#
loop_
_entity.id
_entity.type
_entity.pdbx_description
1 polymer ?
#
loop_
_entity_poly.entity_id
_entity_poly.type
_entity_poly.pdbx_seq_one_letter_code
_entity_poly.pdbx_strand_id
1 'polypeptide(L)'
;MKKWGFILFVGVALAACSKEVVVEDTAPRHPTAVVESYVHNFGFKGMFASEGSEIVRTRPEMQRIDQEFQFTGAIMKHLSKPASSAMIGRVDRNLLWMLDKKEKRYTECPLGGCPLPAGASDPSRPESMPKEERDPAAPSCV
;
A
#
# COMPACT_ATOMS: atom_id res chain seq x y z
N MET A 1 -8.51 41.49 -78.53
CA MET A 1 -7.72 41.23 -77.31
C MET A 1 -8.48 40.23 -76.45
N LYS A 2 -7.90 39.03 -76.29
CA LYS A 2 -8.58 37.77 -75.96
C LYS A 2 -8.69 37.63 -74.44
N LYS A 3 -9.92 37.67 -73.89
CA LYS A 3 -10.18 37.42 -72.46
C LYS A 3 -10.01 35.93 -72.18
N TRP A 4 -9.01 35.55 -71.38
CA TRP A 4 -8.83 34.19 -70.89
C TRP A 4 -9.76 33.95 -69.70
N GLY A 5 -10.66 32.97 -69.85
CA GLY A 5 -11.47 32.45 -68.75
C GLY A 5 -10.60 31.64 -67.81
N PHE A 6 -10.72 31.92 -66.50
CA PHE A 6 -10.19 31.07 -65.46
C PHE A 6 -11.29 30.09 -65.04
N ILE A 7 -11.00 28.80 -65.29
CA ILE A 7 -11.82 27.64 -64.96
C ILE A 7 -11.61 27.27 -63.49
N LEU A 8 -12.73 27.13 -62.78
CA LEU A 8 -13.04 26.12 -61.74
C LEU A 8 -11.86 25.42 -61.06
N PHE A 9 -11.64 25.73 -59.78
CA PHE A 9 -11.11 24.80 -58.78
C PHE A 9 -11.43 25.34 -57.40
N VAL A 10 -12.44 24.80 -56.71
CA VAL A 10 -12.41 24.48 -55.26
C VAL A 10 -13.64 23.59 -55.01
N GLY A 11 -13.46 22.29 -55.22
CA GLY A 11 -14.34 21.25 -54.71
C GLY A 11 -13.53 20.34 -53.80
N VAL A 12 -14.16 19.87 -52.74
CA VAL A 12 -13.72 18.85 -51.78
C VAL A 12 -12.86 19.35 -50.60
N ALA A 13 -13.54 19.76 -49.53
CA ALA A 13 -13.01 19.71 -48.17
C ALA A 13 -14.13 19.28 -47.20
N LEU A 14 -14.69 18.08 -47.43
CA LEU A 14 -15.59 17.41 -46.50
C LEU A 14 -15.04 16.01 -46.20
N ALA A 15 -13.90 15.98 -45.51
CA ALA A 15 -13.39 14.79 -44.85
C ALA A 15 -13.05 15.16 -43.40
N ALA A 16 -14.06 15.61 -42.65
CA ALA A 16 -14.00 15.60 -41.19
C ALA A 16 -14.14 14.13 -40.76
N CYS A 17 -13.03 13.39 -40.80
CA CYS A 17 -12.95 12.05 -40.22
C CYS A 17 -13.45 12.11 -38.78
N SER A 18 -14.50 11.35 -38.49
CA SER A 18 -14.91 11.04 -37.13
C SER A 18 -13.71 10.44 -36.41
N LYS A 19 -13.06 11.26 -35.58
CA LYS A 19 -12.04 10.75 -34.67
C LYS A 19 -12.80 9.99 -33.61
N GLU A 20 -12.80 8.67 -33.74
CA GLU A 20 -13.39 7.77 -32.75
C GLU A 20 -12.75 8.10 -31.41
N VAL A 21 -13.57 8.56 -30.46
CA VAL A 21 -13.10 8.80 -29.10
C VAL A 21 -12.84 7.42 -28.53
N VAL A 22 -11.58 7.01 -28.57
CA VAL A 22 -11.12 5.82 -27.85
C VAL A 22 -11.36 6.13 -26.38
N VAL A 23 -12.47 5.64 -25.85
CA VAL A 23 -12.76 5.66 -24.42
C VAL A 23 -11.78 4.65 -23.82
N GLU A 24 -10.69 5.15 -23.24
CA GLU A 24 -9.72 4.33 -22.55
C GLU A 24 -10.43 3.70 -21.34
N ASP A 25 -10.56 2.38 -21.38
CA ASP A 25 -11.13 1.61 -20.27
C ASP A 25 -10.16 1.68 -19.08
N THR A 26 -10.52 2.50 -18.09
CA THR A 26 -9.77 2.68 -16.84
C THR A 26 -10.17 1.68 -15.77
N ALA A 27 -11.06 0.73 -16.06
CA ALA A 27 -11.50 -0.25 -15.09
C ALA A 27 -10.34 -1.16 -14.66
N PRO A 28 -10.25 -1.50 -13.35
CA PRO A 28 -9.28 -2.48 -12.88
C PRO A 28 -9.51 -3.83 -13.57
N ARG A 29 -8.48 -4.38 -14.23
CA ARG A 29 -8.54 -5.72 -14.88
C ARG A 29 -8.99 -6.84 -13.95
N HIS A 30 -8.80 -6.68 -12.65
CA HIS A 30 -9.28 -7.60 -11.63
C HIS A 30 -10.01 -6.83 -10.53
N PRO A 31 -11.16 -7.34 -10.06
CA PRO A 31 -11.89 -6.72 -8.95
C PRO A 31 -10.94 -6.63 -7.74
N THR A 32 -10.70 -5.41 -7.29
CA THR A 32 -9.77 -5.10 -6.22
C THR A 32 -10.48 -4.17 -5.25
N ALA A 33 -10.61 -4.59 -4.00
CA ALA A 33 -11.04 -3.70 -2.93
C ALA A 33 -9.86 -2.82 -2.54
N VAL A 34 -10.07 -1.51 -2.48
CA VAL A 34 -9.04 -0.53 -2.11
C VAL A 34 -9.52 0.23 -0.89
N VAL A 35 -8.67 0.27 0.14
CA VAL A 35 -8.87 1.09 1.34
C VAL A 35 -7.67 2.02 1.46
N GLU A 36 -7.92 3.30 1.49
CA GLU A 36 -6.90 4.34 1.63
C GLU A 36 -7.10 5.04 2.97
N SER A 37 -6.01 5.20 3.71
CA SER A 37 -6.00 5.93 4.97
C SER A 37 -4.87 6.94 4.96
N TYR A 38 -5.19 8.13 5.46
CA TYR A 38 -4.27 9.25 5.53
C TYR A 38 -4.32 9.80 6.95
N VAL A 39 -3.16 9.91 7.57
CA VAL A 39 -3.01 10.39 8.95
C VAL A 39 -2.08 11.59 8.92
N HIS A 40 -2.58 12.72 9.38
CA HIS A 40 -1.79 13.93 9.58
C HIS A 40 -1.69 14.23 11.07
N ASN A 41 -0.47 14.39 11.56
CA ASN A 41 -0.19 14.84 12.91
C ASN A 41 0.54 16.19 12.83
N PHE A 42 -0.06 17.23 13.40
CA PHE A 42 0.54 18.58 13.39
C PHE A 42 1.56 18.81 14.52
N GLY A 43 1.61 17.90 15.50
CA GLY A 43 2.51 18.01 16.63
C GLY A 43 2.22 19.21 17.54
N PHE A 44 3.07 19.41 18.55
CA PHE A 44 3.01 20.60 19.41
C PHE A 44 3.97 21.66 18.86
N LYS A 45 3.44 22.80 18.38
CA LYS A 45 4.24 23.84 17.70
C LYS A 45 5.09 23.29 16.54
N GLY A 46 4.61 22.27 15.83
CA GLY A 46 5.33 21.61 14.74
C GLY A 46 6.40 20.61 15.17
N MET A 47 6.64 20.42 16.48
CA MET A 47 7.48 19.32 16.98
C MET A 47 6.71 18.00 16.87
N PHE A 48 7.38 16.96 16.35
CA PHE A 48 6.78 15.66 16.06
C PHE A 48 5.65 15.69 15.02
N ALA A 49 5.54 16.75 14.23
CA ALA A 49 4.62 16.77 13.10
C ALA A 49 5.02 15.66 12.09
N SER A 50 4.04 14.90 11.63
CA SER A 50 4.23 13.76 10.74
C SER A 50 3.04 13.53 9.83
N GLU A 51 3.29 12.82 8.75
CA GLU A 51 2.26 12.36 7.81
C GLU A 51 2.48 10.88 7.55
N GLY A 52 1.38 10.13 7.53
CA GLY A 52 1.35 8.73 7.18
C GLY A 52 0.26 8.46 6.16
N SER A 53 0.53 7.60 5.20
CA SER A 53 -0.48 7.05 4.30
C SER A 53 -0.37 5.54 4.27
N GLU A 54 -1.52 4.87 4.23
CA GLU A 54 -1.60 3.43 4.04
C GLU A 54 -2.67 3.10 3.01
N ILE A 55 -2.27 2.34 1.99
CA ILE A 55 -3.16 1.88 0.92
C ILE A 55 -3.19 0.36 0.93
N VAL A 56 -4.34 -0.20 1.31
CA VAL A 56 -4.59 -1.63 1.30
C VAL A 56 -5.36 -1.99 0.04
N ARG A 57 -4.77 -2.89 -0.76
CA ARG A 57 -5.39 -3.45 -1.97
C ARG A 57 -5.60 -4.94 -1.75
N THR A 58 -6.86 -5.36 -1.73
CA THR A 58 -7.23 -6.75 -1.49
C THR A 58 -7.92 -7.34 -2.72
N ARG A 59 -7.49 -8.54 -3.09
CA ARG A 59 -8.09 -9.41 -4.10
C ARG A 59 -8.35 -10.78 -3.45
N PRO A 60 -9.10 -11.69 -4.09
CA PRO A 60 -9.45 -12.98 -3.48
C PRO A 60 -8.25 -13.78 -2.92
N GLU A 61 -7.13 -13.82 -3.65
CA GLU A 61 -5.95 -14.62 -3.29
C GLU A 61 -4.71 -13.79 -2.90
N MET A 62 -4.84 -12.46 -2.87
CA MET A 62 -3.69 -11.60 -2.59
C MET A 62 -4.09 -10.29 -1.90
N GLN A 63 -3.22 -9.84 -1.00
CA GLN A 63 -3.33 -8.52 -0.39
C GLN A 63 -2.01 -7.79 -0.53
N ARG A 64 -2.08 -6.49 -0.81
CA ARG A 64 -0.93 -5.59 -0.79
C ARG A 64 -1.23 -4.42 0.13
N ILE A 65 -0.34 -4.16 1.07
CA ILE A 65 -0.39 -3.02 1.97
C ILE A 65 0.81 -2.14 1.62
N ASP A 66 0.56 -0.94 1.12
CA ASP A 66 1.59 0.06 0.89
C ASP A 66 1.54 1.08 2.03
N GLN A 67 2.68 1.34 2.68
CA GLN A 67 2.78 2.31 3.77
C GLN A 67 3.85 3.35 3.44
N GLU A 68 3.52 4.61 3.69
CA GLU A 68 4.45 5.73 3.60
C GLU A 68 4.36 6.55 4.88
N PHE A 69 5.51 6.97 5.39
CA PHE A 69 5.59 7.76 6.61
C PHE A 69 6.74 8.75 6.52
N GLN A 70 6.47 9.99 6.93
CA GLN A 70 7.47 11.05 6.97
C GLN A 70 7.21 12.01 8.12
N PHE A 71 8.29 12.51 8.73
CA PHE A 71 8.19 13.64 9.63
C PHE A 71 8.18 14.94 8.82
N THR A 72 7.25 15.83 9.15
CA THR A 72 7.06 17.13 8.47
C THR A 72 7.56 18.31 9.31
N GLY A 73 7.86 18.10 10.59
CA GLY A 73 8.40 19.14 11.47
C GLY A 73 9.77 19.65 10.99
N ALA A 74 10.04 20.95 11.22
CA ALA A 74 11.21 21.65 10.67
C ALA A 74 12.56 20.98 10.98
N ILE A 75 12.72 20.38 12.15
CA ILE A 75 13.94 19.66 12.54
C ILE A 75 13.87 18.21 12.06
N MET A 76 12.82 17.48 12.45
CA MET A 76 12.72 16.04 12.19
C MET A 76 12.70 15.68 10.71
N LYS A 77 12.14 16.53 9.84
CA LYS A 77 12.15 16.32 8.38
C LYS A 77 13.56 16.19 7.79
N HIS A 78 14.54 16.87 8.37
CA HIS A 78 15.93 16.84 7.90
C HIS A 78 16.76 15.71 8.51
N LEU A 79 16.46 15.30 9.76
CA LEU A 79 17.19 14.22 10.42
C LEU A 79 16.64 12.83 10.10
N SER A 80 15.33 12.71 9.93
CA SER A 80 14.68 11.44 9.63
C SER A 80 14.59 11.23 8.11
N LYS A 81 14.86 10.01 7.68
CA LYS A 81 14.58 9.61 6.30
C LYS A 81 13.12 9.18 6.19
N PRO A 82 12.40 9.55 5.12
CA PRO A 82 11.06 9.05 4.89
C PRO A 82 11.09 7.52 4.80
N ALA A 83 10.14 6.88 5.46
CA ALA A 83 9.94 5.45 5.42
C ALA A 83 8.90 5.14 4.34
N SER A 84 9.20 4.15 3.49
CA SER A 84 8.28 3.69 2.46
C SER A 84 8.46 2.19 2.29
N SER A 85 7.39 1.46 2.58
CA SER A 85 7.38 0.01 2.57
C SER A 85 6.15 -0.53 1.85
N ALA A 86 6.22 -1.81 1.49
CA ALA A 86 5.05 -2.55 1.09
C ALA A 86 5.11 -3.99 1.60
N MET A 87 3.98 -4.51 2.00
CA MET A 87 3.78 -5.92 2.32
C MET A 87 2.86 -6.54 1.27
N ILE A 88 3.18 -7.73 0.79
CA ILE A 88 2.38 -8.45 -0.19
C ILE A 88 2.15 -9.87 0.32
N GLY A 89 0.92 -10.19 0.70
CA GLY A 89 0.48 -11.54 1.00
C GLY A 89 -0.09 -12.21 -0.25
N ARG A 90 0.36 -13.45 -0.53
CA ARG A 90 -0.10 -14.30 -1.62
C ARG A 90 -0.57 -15.63 -1.02
N VAL A 91 -1.87 -15.80 -0.87
CA VAL A 91 -2.47 -17.03 -0.32
C VAL A 91 -2.28 -18.18 -1.31
N ASP A 92 -2.46 -17.92 -2.60
CA ASP A 92 -2.26 -18.88 -3.69
C ASP A 92 -0.85 -19.47 -3.75
N ARG A 93 0.15 -18.77 -3.19
CA ARG A 93 1.56 -19.21 -3.18
C ARG A 93 2.08 -19.56 -1.79
N ASN A 94 1.28 -19.35 -0.75
CA ASN A 94 1.72 -19.44 0.64
C ASN A 94 2.95 -18.55 0.93
N LEU A 95 2.98 -17.33 0.38
CA LEU A 95 4.12 -16.41 0.46
C LEU A 95 3.73 -15.04 1.03
N LEU A 96 4.67 -14.46 1.76
CA LEU A 96 4.68 -13.08 2.21
C LEU A 96 5.94 -12.38 1.70
N TRP A 97 5.77 -11.27 1.00
CA TRP A 97 6.87 -10.39 0.63
C TRP A 97 6.83 -9.12 1.45
N MET A 98 7.98 -8.74 1.98
CA MET A 98 8.21 -7.44 2.61
C MET A 98 9.19 -6.67 1.74
N LEU A 99 8.79 -5.48 1.31
CA LEU A 99 9.55 -4.61 0.43
C LEU A 99 9.88 -3.31 1.16
N ASP A 100 11.15 -3.01 1.29
CA ASP A 100 11.64 -1.66 1.58
C ASP A 100 11.84 -0.94 0.25
N LYS A 101 10.92 -0.02 -0.09
CA LYS A 101 10.94 0.69 -1.38
C LYS A 101 12.11 1.66 -1.46
N LYS A 102 12.56 2.18 -0.32
CA LYS A 102 13.64 3.15 -0.26
C LYS A 102 14.99 2.47 -0.47
N GLU A 103 15.24 1.38 0.24
CA GLU A 103 16.48 0.61 0.11
C GLU A 103 16.45 -0.35 -1.09
N LYS A 104 15.30 -0.49 -1.76
CA LYS A 104 15.07 -1.42 -2.88
C LYS A 104 15.39 -2.87 -2.52
N ARG A 105 15.13 -3.24 -1.27
CA ARG A 105 15.36 -4.59 -0.75
C ARG A 105 14.03 -5.26 -0.53
N TYR A 106 13.96 -6.54 -0.83
CA TYR A 106 12.81 -7.36 -0.52
C TYR A 106 13.24 -8.57 0.31
N THR A 107 12.31 -9.09 1.08
CA THR A 107 12.45 -10.34 1.83
C THR A 107 11.24 -11.20 1.54
N GLU A 108 11.49 -12.48 1.33
CA GLU A 108 10.46 -13.50 1.12
C GLU A 108 10.39 -14.39 2.34
N CYS A 109 9.16 -14.59 2.82
CA CYS A 109 8.86 -15.48 3.92
C CYS A 109 7.64 -16.35 3.57
N PRO A 110 7.52 -17.55 4.17
CA PRO A 110 6.26 -18.27 4.16
C PRO A 110 5.13 -17.42 4.75
N LEU A 111 3.88 -17.66 4.31
CA LEU A 111 2.72 -16.92 4.84
C LEU A 111 2.54 -17.11 6.36
N GLY A 112 3.03 -18.23 6.90
CA GLY A 112 3.06 -18.51 8.34
C GLY A 112 4.05 -17.69 9.16
N GLY A 113 4.82 -16.80 8.53
CA GLY A 113 5.78 -15.91 9.19
C GLY A 113 7.23 -16.20 8.82
N CYS A 114 8.09 -15.22 9.08
CA CYS A 114 9.53 -15.37 8.92
C CYS A 114 10.12 -16.14 10.12
N PRO A 115 11.13 -17.01 9.91
CA PRO A 115 11.82 -17.65 11.02
C PRO A 115 12.46 -16.58 11.91
N LEU A 116 12.18 -16.67 13.21
CA LEU A 116 12.81 -15.81 14.21
C LEU A 116 14.31 -16.14 14.28
N PRO A 117 15.19 -15.15 14.46
CA PRO A 117 16.59 -15.42 14.75
C PRO A 117 16.69 -16.25 16.03
N ALA A 118 17.65 -17.18 16.08
CA ALA A 118 17.85 -18.06 17.24
C ALA A 118 18.02 -17.21 18.51
N GLY A 119 17.05 -17.31 19.44
CA GLY A 119 17.02 -16.55 20.69
C GLY A 119 15.96 -15.44 20.77
N ALA A 120 15.22 -15.15 19.70
CA ALA A 120 14.05 -14.27 19.77
C ALA A 120 12.80 -15.09 20.16
N SER A 121 12.24 -14.81 21.33
CA SER A 121 10.92 -15.33 21.72
C SER A 121 9.83 -14.63 20.91
N ASP A 122 8.93 -15.41 20.32
CA ASP A 122 7.73 -14.91 19.65
C ASP A 122 6.82 -14.20 20.67
N PRO A 123 6.66 -12.86 20.63
CA PRO A 123 5.80 -12.14 21.57
C PRO A 123 4.30 -12.46 21.39
N SER A 124 3.94 -13.15 20.29
CA SER A 124 2.58 -13.59 19.97
C SER A 124 2.23 -14.94 20.60
N ARG A 125 3.22 -15.69 21.10
CA ARG A 125 2.95 -16.93 21.84
C ARG A 125 2.53 -16.52 23.25
N PRO A 126 1.26 -16.75 23.68
CA PRO A 126 0.90 -16.49 25.06
C PRO A 126 1.86 -17.30 25.94
N GLU A 127 2.63 -16.59 26.75
CA GLU A 127 3.43 -17.20 27.80
C GLU A 127 2.47 -18.05 28.62
N SER A 128 2.66 -19.36 28.59
CA SER A 128 1.78 -20.29 29.29
C SER A 128 1.63 -19.80 30.73
N MET A 129 0.42 -19.41 31.09
CA MET A 129 0.09 -18.98 32.45
C MET A 129 0.73 -19.97 33.44
N PRO A 130 1.39 -19.49 34.51
CA PRO A 130 1.84 -20.39 35.56
C PRO A 130 0.65 -21.26 35.97
N LYS A 131 0.82 -22.59 35.92
CA LYS A 131 -0.17 -23.50 36.50
C LYS A 131 -0.37 -23.03 37.94
N GLU A 132 -1.57 -22.54 38.24
CA GLU A 132 -1.99 -22.28 39.60
C GLU A 132 -1.91 -23.62 40.34
N GLU A 133 -0.84 -23.78 41.12
CA GLU A 133 -0.66 -24.88 42.04
C GLU A 133 -1.76 -24.74 43.09
N ARG A 134 -2.83 -25.52 42.93
CA ARG A 134 -3.95 -25.59 43.86
C ARG A 134 -3.42 -26.10 45.20
N ASP A 135 -3.11 -25.18 46.09
CA ASP A 135 -2.69 -25.47 47.45
C ASP A 135 -3.85 -26.19 48.19
N PRO A 136 -3.70 -27.47 48.59
CA PRO A 136 -4.76 -28.21 49.26
C PRO A 136 -4.75 -27.89 50.75
N ALA A 137 -4.93 -26.62 51.11
CA ALA A 137 -4.93 -26.21 52.52
C ALA A 137 -5.72 -24.92 52.75
N ALA A 138 -7.04 -24.98 52.56
CA ALA A 138 -7.95 -24.09 53.29
C ALA A 138 -9.16 -24.90 53.77
N PRO A 139 -9.47 -24.91 55.08
CA PRO A 139 -10.62 -25.62 55.60
C PRO A 139 -11.91 -24.99 55.09
N SER A 140 -12.77 -25.81 54.48
CA SER A 140 -14.14 -25.43 54.14
C SER A 140 -14.88 -24.99 55.41
N CYS A 141 -15.38 -23.76 55.44
CA CYS A 141 -16.32 -23.34 56.48
C CYS A 141 -17.68 -24.03 56.23
N VAL A 142 -18.26 -24.55 57.32
CA VAL A 142 -19.63 -25.06 57.44
C VAL A 142 -20.58 -23.89 57.66
#